data_AF-A0A920G0L5-F1
#
_entry.id   AF-A0A920G0L5-F1
#
_cell.length_a   1.000
_cell.length_b   1.000
_cell.length_c   1.000
_cell.angle_alpha   90.00
_cell.angle_beta   90.00
_cell.angle_gamma   90.00
#
_symmetry.space_group_name_H-M   'P 1'
#
loop_
_entity.id
_entity.type
_entity.pdbx_description
1 polymer ?
#
loop_
_entity_poly.entity_id
_entity_poly.type
_entity_poly.pdbx_seq_one_letter_code
_entity_poly.pdbx_strand_id
1 'polypeptide(L)'
;MTDKIYGYESITKVSGEIKDDSFNPMIYKSKTKSSKQDRFENIIFNKNGTISNIEISKELSSDQINLQNTLINDYKFFTDPISQLVQYFIFQTDSKRLIIDGINIYELSSITKNTENLKSNNPSIYKGNVEVIDLVFPFFKGLYKENKKNNLEVITVYSFEKEIIKIPAKFRINSKKFKANLHLKEYEILQ
;
A
#
# COMPACT_ATOMS: atom_id res chain seq x y z
N MET A 1 -6.77 -18.63 -18.96
CA MET A 1 -7.72 -17.51 -19.04
C MET A 1 -7.05 -16.31 -18.39
N THR A 2 -6.75 -15.27 -19.16
CA THR A 2 -6.30 -13.99 -18.61
C THR A 2 -7.52 -13.31 -18.00
N ASP A 3 -7.48 -13.03 -16.70
CA ASP A 3 -8.51 -12.25 -16.03
C ASP A 3 -8.71 -10.94 -16.80
N LYS A 4 -9.95 -10.65 -17.25
CA LYS A 4 -10.27 -9.39 -17.92
C LYS A 4 -9.95 -8.25 -16.94
N ILE A 5 -8.98 -7.41 -17.28
CA ILE A 5 -8.67 -6.20 -16.52
C ILE A 5 -9.73 -5.17 -16.90
N TYR A 6 -10.64 -4.91 -15.98
CA TYR A 6 -11.63 -3.85 -16.13
C TYR A 6 -10.98 -2.51 -15.76
N GLY A 7 -11.34 -1.45 -16.49
CA GLY A 7 -11.02 -0.09 -16.04
C GLY A 7 -11.62 0.11 -14.64
N TYR A 8 -10.79 0.59 -13.73
CA TYR A 8 -11.19 0.90 -12.36
C TYR A 8 -10.61 2.25 -11.96
N GLU A 9 -11.36 2.98 -11.16
CA GLU A 9 -10.94 4.19 -10.49
C GLU A 9 -10.79 3.86 -9.00
N SER A 10 -9.70 4.29 -8.39
CA SER A 10 -9.49 4.14 -6.96
C SER A 10 -9.09 5.47 -6.35
N ILE A 11 -9.79 5.86 -5.29
CA ILE A 11 -9.51 7.07 -4.53
C ILE A 11 -9.22 6.63 -3.09
N THR A 12 -8.03 6.99 -2.61
CA THR A 12 -7.64 6.79 -1.21
C THR A 12 -7.42 8.14 -0.55
N LYS A 13 -7.92 8.29 0.67
CA LYS A 13 -7.68 9.43 1.54
C LYS A 13 -7.22 8.93 2.89
N VAL A 14 -6.14 9.51 3.39
CA VAL A 14 -5.65 9.22 4.75
C VAL A 14 -5.40 10.52 5.48
N SER A 15 -5.82 10.55 6.74
CA SER A 15 -5.57 11.67 7.65
C SER A 15 -4.96 11.14 8.94
N GLY A 16 -4.01 11.86 9.50
CA GLY A 16 -3.26 11.46 10.68
C GLY A 16 -2.29 12.55 11.12
N GLU A 17 -1.48 12.23 12.12
CA GLU A 17 -0.49 13.14 12.70
C GLU A 17 0.92 12.67 12.36
N ILE A 18 1.82 13.60 12.02
CA ILE A 18 3.25 13.29 11.86
C ILE A 18 3.94 13.52 13.22
N LYS A 19 4.67 12.51 13.70
CA LYS A 19 5.44 12.53 14.94
C LYS A 19 6.68 11.65 14.81
N ASP A 20 7.85 12.14 15.21
CA ASP A 20 9.11 11.38 15.22
C ASP A 20 9.38 10.63 13.90
N ASP A 21 9.37 11.37 12.78
CA ASP A 21 9.55 10.85 11.41
C ASP A 21 8.57 9.73 11.01
N SER A 22 7.41 9.72 11.65
CA SER A 22 6.36 8.72 11.47
C SER A 22 5.01 9.39 11.29
N PHE A 23 4.19 8.94 10.36
CA PHE A 23 2.80 9.33 10.24
C PHE A 23 1.91 8.28 10.92
N ASN A 24 1.16 8.75 11.92
CA ASN A 24 0.19 7.99 12.69
C ASN A 24 -1.20 8.22 12.10
N PRO A 25 -1.73 7.28 11.30
CA PRO A 25 -3.05 7.43 10.70
C PRO A 25 -4.12 7.45 11.79
N MET A 26 -5.10 8.34 11.62
CA MET A 26 -6.32 8.39 12.43
C MET A 26 -7.51 7.83 11.65
N ILE A 27 -7.55 8.09 10.34
CA ILE A 27 -8.62 7.66 9.45
C ILE A 27 -8.02 7.31 8.09
N TYR A 28 -8.36 6.12 7.60
CA TYR A 28 -8.13 5.68 6.23
C TYR A 28 -9.48 5.48 5.54
N LYS A 29 -9.64 6.02 4.33
CA LYS A 29 -10.80 5.80 3.48
C LYS A 29 -10.33 5.43 2.09
N SER A 30 -10.80 4.30 1.58
CA SER A 30 -10.60 3.88 0.21
C SER A 30 -11.94 3.66 -0.46
N LYS A 31 -12.04 4.09 -1.72
CA LYS A 31 -13.17 3.78 -2.58
C LYS A 31 -12.64 3.35 -3.93
N THR A 32 -13.01 2.14 -4.35
CA THR A 32 -12.70 1.61 -5.67
C THR A 32 -14.00 1.44 -6.46
N LYS A 33 -14.07 2.04 -7.64
CA LYS A 33 -15.20 1.96 -8.55
C LYS A 33 -14.76 1.26 -9.83
N SER A 34 -15.54 0.27 -10.27
CA SER A 34 -15.35 -0.43 -11.52
C SER A 34 -16.70 -0.62 -12.21
N SER A 35 -16.70 -1.04 -13.48
CA SER A 35 -17.94 -1.32 -14.20
C SER A 35 -18.80 -2.44 -13.58
N LYS A 36 -18.24 -3.24 -12.68
CA LYS A 36 -18.92 -4.38 -12.04
C LYS A 36 -19.20 -4.20 -10.57
N GLN A 37 -18.47 -3.30 -9.90
CA GLN A 37 -18.51 -3.22 -8.46
C GLN A 37 -18.01 -1.89 -7.96
N ASP A 38 -18.72 -1.37 -6.97
CA ASP A 38 -18.28 -0.32 -6.07
C ASP A 38 -17.86 -0.96 -4.74
N ARG A 39 -16.63 -0.67 -4.32
CA ARG A 39 -16.08 -1.07 -3.03
C ARG A 39 -15.68 0.15 -2.24
N PHE A 40 -15.91 0.11 -0.95
CA PHE A 40 -15.32 1.07 -0.02
C PHE A 40 -14.82 0.35 1.23
N GLU A 41 -13.82 0.96 1.84
CA GLU A 41 -13.21 0.50 3.08
C GLU A 41 -12.84 1.74 3.91
N ASN A 42 -13.37 1.82 5.12
CA ASN A 42 -13.04 2.85 6.08
C ASN A 42 -12.41 2.19 7.30
N ILE A 43 -11.24 2.65 7.71
CA ILE A 43 -10.56 2.18 8.91
C ILE A 43 -10.35 3.38 9.82
N ILE A 44 -10.74 3.23 11.09
CA ILE A 44 -10.54 4.22 12.14
C ILE A 44 -9.49 3.67 13.09
N PHE A 45 -8.59 4.55 13.51
CA PHE A 45 -7.51 4.26 14.42
C PHE A 45 -7.70 5.04 15.72
N ASN A 46 -7.17 4.52 16.82
CA ASN A 46 -7.08 5.27 18.07
C ASN A 46 -5.74 6.04 18.15
N LYS A 47 -5.57 6.81 19.23
CA LYS A 47 -4.37 7.64 19.48
C LYS A 47 -3.06 6.85 19.54
N ASN A 48 -3.11 5.54 19.75
CA ASN A 48 -1.95 4.67 19.80
C ASN A 48 -1.64 4.03 18.44
N GLY A 49 -2.36 4.39 17.39
CA GLY A 49 -2.23 3.79 16.06
C GLY A 49 -2.81 2.37 15.99
N THR A 50 -3.74 1.99 16.87
CA THR A 50 -4.41 0.69 16.79
C THR A 50 -5.76 0.84 16.08
N ILE A 51 -6.19 -0.19 15.34
CA ILE A 51 -7.53 -0.21 14.73
C ILE A 51 -8.57 -0.14 15.83
N SER A 52 -9.47 0.83 15.73
CA SER A 52 -10.66 0.92 16.57
C SER A 52 -11.90 0.43 15.83
N ASN A 53 -11.97 0.63 14.51
CA ASN A 53 -13.10 0.20 13.70
C ASN A 53 -12.70 -0.07 12.24
N ILE A 54 -13.35 -1.04 11.61
CA ILE A 54 -13.26 -1.32 10.17
C ILE A 54 -14.67 -1.44 9.61
N GLU A 55 -14.99 -0.59 8.64
CA GLU A 55 -16.24 -0.62 7.88
C GLU A 55 -15.92 -0.91 6.42
N ILE A 56 -16.52 -1.94 5.85
CA ILE A 56 -16.33 -2.28 4.44
C ILE A 56 -17.67 -2.45 3.73
N SER A 57 -17.69 -2.19 2.44
CA SER A 57 -18.91 -2.30 1.62
C SER A 57 -19.40 -3.74 1.41
N LYS A 58 -18.58 -4.73 1.75
CA LYS A 58 -18.91 -6.14 1.59
C LYS A 58 -19.66 -6.62 2.83
N GLU A 59 -20.84 -7.20 2.65
CA GLU A 59 -21.55 -7.90 3.71
C GLU A 59 -20.75 -9.12 4.19
N LEU A 60 -20.58 -9.24 5.50
CA LEU A 60 -19.78 -10.27 6.16
C LEU A 60 -20.69 -11.21 6.94
N SER A 61 -20.35 -12.50 6.94
CA SER A 61 -21.01 -13.46 7.84
C SER A 61 -20.56 -13.26 9.29
N SER A 62 -21.36 -13.75 10.25
CA SER A 62 -21.01 -13.69 11.68
C SER A 62 -19.63 -14.28 11.99
N ASP A 63 -19.27 -15.39 11.35
CA ASP A 63 -17.94 -16.02 11.51
C ASP A 63 -16.81 -15.12 11.01
N GLN A 64 -17.04 -14.38 9.92
CA GLN A 64 -16.07 -13.43 9.37
C GLN A 64 -15.88 -12.23 10.29
N ILE A 65 -16.97 -11.72 10.88
CA ILE A 65 -16.92 -10.65 11.88
C ILE A 65 -16.18 -11.11 13.13
N ASN A 66 -16.44 -12.33 13.61
CA ASN A 66 -15.74 -12.89 14.77
C ASN A 66 -14.23 -13.07 14.52
N LEU A 67 -13.86 -13.58 13.35
CA LEU A 67 -12.47 -13.71 12.95
C LEU A 67 -11.78 -12.34 12.86
N GLN A 68 -12.44 -11.35 12.25
CA GLN A 68 -11.95 -9.98 12.16
C GLN A 68 -11.66 -9.40 13.56
N ASN A 69 -12.62 -9.49 14.47
CA ASN A 69 -12.49 -8.97 15.83
C ASN A 69 -11.35 -9.66 16.60
N THR A 70 -11.19 -10.98 16.41
CA THR A 70 -10.08 -11.73 17.03
C THR A 70 -8.73 -11.24 16.50
N LEU A 71 -8.60 -11.13 15.18
CA LEU A 71 -7.34 -10.73 14.56
C LEU A 71 -6.98 -9.26 14.83
N ILE A 72 -7.95 -8.34 14.86
CA ILE A 72 -7.70 -6.93 15.23
C ILE A 72 -7.06 -6.84 16.61
N ASN A 73 -7.52 -7.66 17.57
CA ASN A 73 -6.95 -7.69 18.92
C ASN A 73 -5.52 -8.23 18.97
N ASP A 74 -5.15 -9.12 18.05
CA ASP A 74 -3.80 -9.69 17.94
C ASP A 74 -2.80 -8.71 17.32
N TYR A 75 -3.23 -7.84 16.40
CA TYR A 75 -2.35 -6.91 15.67
C TYR A 75 -2.53 -5.45 16.14
N LYS A 76 -2.04 -5.16 17.35
CA LYS A 76 -2.27 -3.89 18.06
C LYS A 76 -1.55 -2.65 17.52
N PHE A 77 -0.61 -2.73 16.58
CA PHE A 77 0.14 -1.54 16.11
C PHE A 77 0.08 -1.44 14.59
N PHE A 78 -1.03 -0.88 14.09
CA PHE A 78 -1.41 -0.93 12.69
C PHE A 78 -1.26 0.43 12.00
N THR A 79 -0.85 0.42 10.74
CA THR A 79 -0.77 1.62 9.89
C THR A 79 -1.13 1.27 8.44
N ASP A 80 -1.93 2.09 7.77
CA ASP A 80 -2.46 1.77 6.44
C ASP A 80 -1.39 1.70 5.32
N PRO A 81 -1.59 0.86 4.28
CA PRO A 81 -0.60 0.60 3.23
C PRO A 81 -0.16 1.83 2.47
N ILE A 82 -1.07 2.75 2.19
CA ILE A 82 -0.80 3.89 1.33
C ILE A 82 0.01 4.92 2.11
N SER A 83 -0.36 5.19 3.37
CA SER A 83 0.47 6.03 4.24
C SER A 83 1.77 5.37 4.62
N GLN A 84 1.83 4.05 4.70
CA GLN A 84 3.08 3.30 4.92
C GLN A 84 4.01 3.41 3.72
N LEU A 85 3.51 3.20 2.50
CA LEU A 85 4.28 3.39 1.28
C LEU A 85 4.74 4.84 1.15
N VAL A 86 3.84 5.81 1.39
CA VAL A 86 4.16 7.24 1.36
C VAL A 86 5.20 7.59 2.44
N GLN A 87 5.06 7.11 3.67
CA GLN A 87 6.05 7.30 4.72
C GLN A 87 7.40 6.67 4.40
N TYR A 88 7.40 5.45 3.86
CA TYR A 88 8.62 4.81 3.40
C TYR A 88 9.32 5.67 2.34
N PHE A 89 8.56 6.23 1.38
CA PHE A 89 9.13 7.14 0.38
C PHE A 89 9.64 8.44 0.96
N ILE A 90 8.94 9.02 1.94
CA ILE A 90 9.31 10.29 2.54
C ILE A 90 10.49 10.13 3.52
N PHE A 91 10.47 9.11 4.39
CA PHE A 91 11.37 9.01 5.55
C PHE A 91 12.40 7.89 5.44
N GLN A 92 12.23 6.91 4.55
CA GLN A 92 13.15 5.77 4.36
C GLN A 92 13.48 4.99 5.65
N THR A 93 12.56 4.96 6.62
CA THR A 93 12.75 4.20 7.86
C THR A 93 12.02 2.86 7.79
N ASP A 94 12.77 1.76 7.96
CA ASP A 94 12.27 0.37 8.00
C ASP A 94 11.50 0.01 9.28
N SER A 95 10.81 0.99 9.86
CA SER A 95 10.05 0.74 11.08
C SER A 95 9.13 -0.47 10.89
N LYS A 96 9.29 -1.48 11.76
CA LYS A 96 8.53 -2.74 11.75
C LYS A 96 7.04 -2.44 11.75
N ARG A 97 6.39 -2.49 10.59
CA ARG A 97 5.00 -2.06 10.48
C ARG A 97 4.15 -3.01 9.64
N LEU A 98 3.03 -3.39 10.25
CA LEU A 98 1.99 -4.20 9.66
C LEU A 98 1.12 -3.31 8.77
N ILE A 99 1.00 -3.70 7.50
CA ILE A 99 0.19 -3.08 6.46
C ILE A 99 -1.15 -3.80 6.37
N ILE A 100 -2.27 -3.08 6.23
CA ILE A 100 -3.59 -3.66 5.97
C ILE A 100 -4.17 -3.08 4.69
N ASP A 101 -4.05 -3.82 3.61
CA ASP A 101 -4.71 -3.51 2.35
C ASP A 101 -6.15 -4.01 2.43
N GLY A 102 -6.99 -3.16 3.03
CA GLY A 102 -8.40 -3.42 3.26
C GLY A 102 -8.65 -4.60 4.18
N ILE A 103 -8.77 -5.78 3.57
CA ILE A 103 -9.10 -7.04 4.24
C ILE A 103 -7.89 -7.98 4.41
N ASN A 104 -6.68 -7.50 4.15
CA ASN A 104 -5.44 -8.27 4.14
C ASN A 104 -4.40 -7.60 5.02
N ILE A 105 -3.77 -8.34 5.94
CA ILE A 105 -2.59 -7.92 6.68
C ILE A 105 -1.34 -8.40 5.92
N TYR A 106 -0.32 -7.55 5.83
CA TYR A 106 1.03 -7.86 5.38
C TYR A 106 2.05 -7.29 6.36
N GLU A 107 3.24 -7.87 6.42
CA GLU A 107 4.42 -7.18 6.94
C GLU A 107 5.24 -6.71 5.74
N LEU A 108 5.69 -5.45 5.75
CA LEU A 108 6.56 -4.93 4.70
C LEU A 108 8.01 -4.99 5.13
N SER A 109 8.87 -5.47 4.24
CA SER A 109 10.32 -5.33 4.35
C SER A 109 10.84 -4.69 3.08
N SER A 110 11.80 -3.77 3.22
CA SER A 110 12.52 -3.21 2.10
C SER A 110 13.81 -3.97 1.85
N ILE A 111 14.25 -4.03 0.59
CA ILE A 111 15.56 -4.55 0.19
C ILE A 111 16.13 -3.58 -0.84
N THR A 112 17.12 -2.79 -0.42
CA THR A 112 17.84 -1.89 -1.33
C THR A 112 18.59 -2.68 -2.39
N LYS A 113 18.51 -2.21 -3.63
CA LYS A 113 19.21 -2.76 -4.79
C LYS A 113 20.22 -1.75 -5.33
N ASN A 114 20.99 -2.19 -6.31
CA ASN A 114 21.88 -1.29 -7.06
C ASN A 114 21.08 -0.26 -7.83
N THR A 115 21.68 0.92 -8.03
CA THR A 115 21.11 1.96 -8.89
C THR A 115 20.99 1.46 -10.32
N GLU A 116 19.88 1.79 -10.98
CA GLU A 116 19.64 1.47 -12.39
C GLU A 116 19.52 2.74 -13.23
N ASN A 117 19.81 2.65 -14.53
CA ASN A 117 19.57 3.76 -15.44
C ASN A 117 18.20 3.60 -16.13
N LEU A 118 17.26 4.50 -15.81
CA LEU A 118 15.93 4.49 -16.37
C LEU A 118 15.94 5.17 -17.75
N LYS A 119 15.70 4.38 -18.80
CA LYS A 119 15.58 4.85 -20.18
C LYS A 119 14.23 5.53 -20.41
N SER A 120 14.17 6.44 -21.40
CA SER A 120 12.95 7.13 -21.79
C SER A 120 11.90 6.14 -22.32
N ASN A 121 10.97 5.73 -21.47
CA ASN A 121 9.78 5.00 -21.87
C ASN A 121 8.58 5.89 -21.58
N ASN A 122 7.67 6.06 -22.54
CA ASN A 122 6.44 6.81 -22.36
C ASN A 122 5.50 6.00 -21.42
N PRO A 123 5.02 6.51 -20.27
CA PRO A 123 4.96 7.92 -19.83
C PRO A 123 5.89 8.32 -18.67
N SER A 124 7.08 7.72 -18.51
CA SER A 124 8.03 8.10 -17.46
C SER A 124 8.52 9.54 -17.63
N ILE A 125 8.19 10.40 -16.67
CA ILE A 125 8.63 11.80 -16.61
C ILE A 125 10.12 11.99 -16.30
N TYR A 126 10.82 10.93 -15.90
CA TYR A 126 12.24 10.97 -15.56
C TYR A 126 13.06 10.02 -16.42
N LYS A 127 14.26 10.47 -16.81
CA LYS A 127 15.31 9.71 -17.49
C LYS A 127 16.62 9.99 -16.77
N GLY A 128 17.32 8.94 -16.33
CA GLY A 128 18.56 9.08 -15.57
C GLY A 128 18.77 7.93 -14.59
N ASN A 129 19.71 8.11 -13.67
CA ASN A 129 19.96 7.14 -12.62
C ASN A 129 18.84 7.18 -11.59
N VAL A 130 18.34 6.01 -11.23
CA VAL A 130 17.32 5.82 -10.22
C VAL A 130 17.85 4.86 -9.17
N GLU A 131 17.48 5.12 -7.93
CA GLU A 131 17.60 4.13 -6.88
C GLU A 131 16.50 3.10 -7.03
N VAL A 132 16.82 1.86 -6.65
CA VAL A 132 15.90 0.73 -6.77
C VAL A 132 15.75 0.06 -5.42
N ILE A 133 14.51 -0.12 -5.02
CA ILE A 133 14.14 -0.82 -3.78
C ILE A 133 13.11 -1.88 -4.13
N ASP A 134 13.32 -3.10 -3.62
CA ASP A 134 12.28 -4.11 -3.59
C ASP A 134 11.50 -4.03 -2.28
N LEU A 135 10.18 -3.89 -2.38
CA LEU A 135 9.26 -4.04 -1.27
C LEU A 135 8.70 -5.45 -1.29
N VAL A 136 9.02 -6.23 -0.27
CA VAL A 136 8.60 -7.63 -0.12
C VAL A 136 7.64 -7.79 1.05
N PHE A 137 6.86 -8.87 1.00
CA PHE A 137 5.77 -9.12 1.96
C PHE A 137 5.92 -10.50 2.61
N PRO A 138 6.91 -10.68 3.51
CA PRO A 138 7.23 -11.98 4.12
C PRO A 138 6.07 -12.58 4.94
N PHE A 139 5.19 -11.73 5.47
CA PHE A 139 3.99 -12.15 6.17
C PHE A 139 2.72 -11.72 5.40
N PHE A 140 1.70 -12.58 5.41
CA PHE A 140 0.38 -12.27 4.87
C PHE A 140 -0.73 -13.02 5.61
N LYS A 141 -1.82 -12.32 5.95
CA LYS A 141 -3.02 -12.92 6.54
C LYS A 141 -4.29 -12.24 6.05
N GLY A 142 -5.33 -13.00 5.73
CA GLY A 142 -6.65 -12.42 5.45
C GLY A 142 -7.43 -12.18 6.74
N LEU A 143 -7.99 -10.97 6.93
CA LEU A 143 -8.80 -10.63 8.11
C LEU A 143 -10.10 -11.43 8.22
N TYR A 144 -10.62 -11.96 7.11
CA TYR A 144 -11.91 -12.66 7.05
C TYR A 144 -11.80 -14.03 6.37
N LYS A 145 -10.57 -14.52 6.17
CA LYS A 145 -10.31 -15.82 5.54
C LYS A 145 -8.95 -16.33 5.99
N GLU A 146 -8.96 -17.37 6.82
CA GLU A 146 -7.74 -17.97 7.39
C GLU A 146 -6.75 -18.42 6.31
N ASN A 147 -7.23 -19.16 5.30
CA ASN A 147 -6.38 -19.73 4.25
C ASN A 147 -6.28 -18.85 3.00
N LYS A 148 -6.26 -17.53 3.18
CA LYS A 148 -6.05 -16.62 2.04
C LYS A 148 -4.59 -16.73 1.60
N LYS A 149 -4.35 -16.87 0.29
CA LYS A 149 -3.00 -16.89 -0.29
C LYS A 149 -2.56 -15.48 -0.69
N ASN A 150 -1.34 -15.11 -0.33
CA ASN A 150 -0.73 -13.91 -0.86
C ASN A 150 -0.43 -14.11 -2.34
N ASN A 151 -0.99 -13.25 -3.18
CA ASN A 151 -0.69 -13.23 -4.61
C ASN A 151 0.39 -12.19 -4.92
N LEU A 152 0.62 -11.19 -4.08
CA LEU A 152 1.65 -10.18 -4.29
C LEU A 152 3.01 -10.74 -3.86
N GLU A 153 4.00 -10.65 -4.74
CA GLU A 153 5.33 -11.21 -4.48
C GLU A 153 6.32 -10.10 -4.13
N VAL A 154 6.43 -9.09 -4.99
CA VAL A 154 7.33 -7.96 -4.81
C VAL A 154 6.80 -6.74 -5.56
N ILE A 155 7.00 -5.57 -4.97
CA ILE A 155 6.86 -4.29 -5.67
C ILE A 155 8.25 -3.69 -5.76
N THR A 156 8.80 -3.63 -6.97
CA THR A 156 10.07 -2.93 -7.21
C THR A 156 9.77 -1.47 -7.50
N VAL A 157 10.37 -0.58 -6.74
CA VAL A 157 10.20 0.86 -6.87
C VAL A 157 11.47 1.47 -7.43
N TYR A 158 11.29 2.37 -8.38
CA TYR A 158 12.36 3.15 -9.00
C TYR A 158 12.15 4.60 -8.62
N SER A 159 13.08 5.20 -7.88
CA SER A 159 12.98 6.58 -7.41
C SER A 159 14.17 7.42 -7.86
N PHE A 160 13.91 8.70 -8.13
CA PHE A 160 14.95 9.70 -8.35
C PHE A 160 14.88 10.75 -7.25
N GLU A 161 16.01 11.37 -6.96
CA GLU A 161 16.08 12.45 -6.00
C GLU A 161 15.78 13.79 -6.70
N LYS A 162 14.92 14.59 -6.09
CA LYS A 162 14.64 15.96 -6.47
C LYS A 162 14.73 16.82 -5.22
N GLU A 163 15.77 17.64 -5.16
CA GLU A 163 16.11 18.44 -3.97
C GLU A 163 16.37 17.53 -2.76
N ILE A 164 15.46 17.50 -1.78
CA ILE A 164 15.56 16.64 -0.59
C ILE A 164 14.53 15.50 -0.58
N ILE A 165 13.73 15.36 -1.65
CA ILE A 165 12.61 14.41 -1.72
C ILE A 165 12.94 13.32 -2.76
N LYS A 166 12.72 12.06 -2.38
CA LYS A 166 12.74 10.94 -3.33
C LYS A 166 11.38 10.78 -3.99
N ILE A 167 11.35 10.89 -5.31
CA ILE A 167 10.15 10.82 -6.12
C ILE A 167 10.11 9.47 -6.86
N PRO A 168 9.05 8.65 -6.69
CA PRO A 168 8.94 7.39 -7.39
C PRO A 168 8.60 7.61 -8.86
N ALA A 169 9.50 7.27 -9.78
CA ALA A 169 9.30 7.36 -11.22
C ALA A 169 8.46 6.19 -11.77
N LYS A 170 8.61 5.01 -11.17
CA LYS A 170 7.99 3.77 -11.65
C LYS A 170 7.81 2.78 -10.50
N PHE A 171 6.69 2.07 -10.55
CA PHE A 171 6.45 0.86 -9.77
C PHE A 171 6.35 -0.33 -10.71
N ARG A 172 7.04 -1.42 -10.38
CA ARG A 172 6.86 -2.71 -11.02
C ARG A 172 6.24 -3.67 -10.01
N ILE A 173 4.99 -4.02 -10.23
CA ILE A 173 4.24 -4.95 -9.39
C ILE A 173 4.40 -6.34 -9.99
N ASN A 174 5.02 -7.24 -9.25
CA ASN A 174 5.07 -8.66 -9.59
C ASN A 174 4.15 -9.43 -8.61
N SER A 175 3.19 -10.14 -9.18
CA SER A 175 2.29 -11.01 -8.45
C SER A 175 2.20 -12.36 -9.15
N LYS A 176 1.76 -13.39 -8.43
CA LYS A 176 1.48 -14.73 -8.96
C LYS A 176 0.46 -14.75 -10.10
N LYS A 177 -0.37 -13.71 -10.20
CA LYS A 177 -1.48 -13.63 -11.18
C LYS A 177 -1.19 -12.69 -12.34
N PHE A 178 -0.45 -11.62 -12.09
CA PHE A 178 -0.19 -10.57 -13.07
C PHE A 178 1.13 -9.85 -12.79
N LYS A 179 1.66 -9.21 -13.83
CA LYS A 179 2.75 -8.24 -13.73
C LYS A 179 2.28 -6.91 -14.28
N ALA A 180 2.55 -5.83 -13.56
CA ALA A 180 2.16 -4.48 -13.98
C ALA A 180 3.33 -3.51 -13.82
N ASN A 181 3.44 -2.55 -14.73
CA ASN A 181 4.30 -1.38 -14.58
C ASN A 181 3.40 -0.16 -14.47
N LEU A 182 3.55 0.59 -13.38
CA LEU A 182 2.92 1.89 -13.18
C LEU A 182 4.01 2.94 -13.36
N HIS A 183 3.75 3.92 -14.20
CA HIS A 183 4.69 4.99 -14.52
C HIS A 183 4.12 6.30 -13.99
N LEU A 184 4.97 7.07 -13.31
CA LEU A 184 4.60 8.40 -12.87
C LEU A 184 4.41 9.29 -14.10
N LYS A 185 3.19 9.83 -14.24
CA LYS A 185 2.79 10.67 -15.37
C LYS A 185 2.98 12.16 -15.10
N GLU A 186 2.73 12.60 -13.87
CA GLU A 186 2.86 13.99 -13.41
C GLU A 186 3.00 14.02 -11.89
N TYR A 187 3.61 15.07 -11.35
CA TYR A 187 3.64 15.37 -9.92
C TYR A 187 3.77 16.88 -9.70
N GLU A 188 3.30 17.35 -8.55
CA GLU A 188 3.46 18.72 -8.07
C GLU A 188 3.95 18.66 -6.62
N ILE A 189 4.89 19.52 -6.25
CA ILE A 189 5.37 19.69 -4.88
C ILE A 189 4.87 21.05 -4.42
N LEU A 190 3.93 21.06 -3.48
CA LEU A 190 3.44 22.28 -2.86
C LEU A 190 4.35 22.64 -1.68
N GLN A 191 4.90 23.85 -1.71
CA GLN A 191 5.69 24.44 -0.61
C GLN A 191 4.83 25.34 0.27
#